data_AF-A0A117NSF0-F1
#
_entry.id   AF-A0A117NSF0-F1
#
_cell.length_a   1.000
_cell.length_b   1.000
_cell.length_c   1.000
_cell.angle_alpha   90.00
_cell.angle_beta   90.00
_cell.angle_gamma   90.00
#
_symmetry.space_group_name_H-M   'P 1'
#
loop_
_entity.id
_entity.type
_entity.pdbx_description
1 polymer ?
#
loop_
_entity_poly.entity_id
_entity_poly.type
_entity_poly.pdbx_seq_one_letter_code
_entity_poly.pdbx_strand_id
1 'polypeptide(L)'
;MLRLSRMAFIKASEIYLGRVASNHDQWQLLESLKQLVSQIEPNQMGSHALVWVCFIAAADSTDSEHRTFFVNRMNQVFTKIKFQNISAGIQALPAIWSQQGSSRWTENLSRLAPTLIM
;
A
#
# COMPACT_ATOMS: atom_id res chain seq x y z
N MET A 1 3.06 19.13 -4.75
CA MET A 1 2.48 17.84 -5.20
C MET A 1 3.53 16.89 -5.75
N LEU A 2 4.18 17.17 -6.90
CA LEU A 2 5.12 16.25 -7.55
C LEU A 2 6.22 15.72 -6.60
N ARG A 3 6.77 16.60 -5.74
CA ARG A 3 7.74 16.22 -4.71
C ARG A 3 7.19 15.20 -3.71
N LEU A 4 5.98 15.41 -3.19
CA LEU A 4 5.34 14.53 -2.22
C LEU A 4 5.03 13.17 -2.85
N SER A 5 4.44 13.15 -4.05
CA SER A 5 4.16 11.91 -4.77
C SER A 5 5.44 11.12 -5.02
N ARG A 6 6.50 11.77 -5.54
CA ARG A 6 7.80 11.12 -5.75
C ARG A 6 8.37 10.53 -4.46
N MET A 7 8.32 11.28 -3.35
CA MET A 7 8.79 10.78 -2.05
C MET A 7 7.96 9.58 -1.56
N ALA A 8 6.66 9.55 -1.84
CA ALA A 8 5.78 8.45 -1.46
C ALA A 8 6.12 7.18 -2.24
N PHE A 9 6.39 7.30 -3.55
CA PHE A 9 6.87 6.19 -4.37
C PHE A 9 8.24 5.66 -3.92
N ILE A 10 9.18 6.55 -3.57
CA ILE A 10 10.48 6.14 -3.05
C ILE A 10 10.30 5.33 -1.76
N LYS A 11 9.50 5.82 -0.80
CA LYS A 11 9.23 5.12 0.47
C LYS A 11 8.51 3.80 0.29
N ALA A 12 7.50 3.73 -0.58
CA ALA A 12 6.84 2.46 -0.88
C ALA A 12 7.82 1.46 -1.53
N SER A 13 8.73 1.93 -2.37
CA SER A 13 9.78 1.09 -2.96
C SER A 13 10.75 0.58 -1.89
N GLU A 14 11.15 1.42 -0.94
CA GLU A 14 11.97 1.04 0.22
C GLU A 14 11.28 -0.04 1.05
N ILE A 15 9.99 0.12 1.37
CA ILE A 15 9.20 -0.87 2.11
C ILE A 15 9.12 -2.20 1.35
N TYR A 16 8.81 -2.15 0.05
CA TYR A 16 8.69 -3.34 -0.77
C TYR A 16 10.02 -4.10 -0.85
N LEU A 17 11.11 -3.40 -1.17
CA LEU A 17 12.45 -3.99 -1.27
C LEU A 17 12.94 -4.49 0.09
N GLY A 18 12.68 -3.76 1.17
CA GLY A 18 13.00 -4.16 2.54
C GLY A 18 12.30 -5.46 2.94
N ARG A 19 11.02 -5.62 2.56
CA ARG A 19 10.28 -6.88 2.76
C ARG A 19 10.82 -7.98 1.86
N VAL A 20 11.12 -7.72 0.60
CA VAL A 20 11.77 -8.69 -0.31
C VAL A 20 13.15 -9.12 0.19
N ALA A 21 13.85 -8.31 0.96
CA ALA A 21 15.16 -8.66 1.51
C ALA A 21 15.08 -9.34 2.88
N SER A 22 14.09 -9.01 3.70
CA SER A 22 14.06 -9.44 5.11
C SER A 22 12.64 -9.45 5.72
N ASN A 23 12.53 -10.07 6.90
CA ASN A 23 11.30 -10.03 7.69
C ASN A 23 11.29 -8.98 8.80
N HIS A 24 12.26 -8.06 8.80
CA HIS A 24 12.32 -7.02 9.83
C HIS A 24 11.04 -6.17 9.84
N ASP A 25 10.73 -5.67 11.03
CA ASP A 25 9.65 -4.70 11.19
C ASP A 25 10.02 -3.40 10.47
N GLN A 26 9.08 -2.86 9.71
CA GLN A 26 9.24 -1.65 8.91
C GLN A 26 8.29 -0.54 9.39
N TRP A 27 7.79 -0.64 10.63
CA TRP A 27 6.79 0.25 11.19
C TRP A 27 7.14 1.73 11.05
N GLN A 28 8.40 2.13 11.30
CA GLN A 28 8.84 3.52 11.15
C GLN A 28 8.74 4.04 9.70
N LEU A 29 9.04 3.19 8.71
CA LEU A 29 8.90 3.55 7.30
C LEU A 29 7.42 3.70 6.92
N LEU A 30 6.57 2.80 7.43
CA LEU A 30 5.11 2.85 7.24
C LEU A 30 4.50 4.11 7.84
N GLU A 31 4.87 4.46 9.08
CA GLU A 31 4.39 5.68 9.73
C GLU A 31 4.86 6.93 8.99
N SER A 32 6.12 6.96 8.56
CA SER A 32 6.64 8.05 7.74
C SER A 32 5.92 8.17 6.39
N LEU A 33 5.55 7.06 5.76
CA LEU A 33 4.76 7.05 4.53
C LEU A 33 3.32 7.52 4.78
N LYS A 34 2.70 7.09 5.90
CA LYS A 34 1.36 7.53 6.32
C LYS A 34 1.29 9.06 6.44
N GLN A 35 2.26 9.65 7.15
CA GLN A 35 2.39 11.10 7.33
C GLN A 35 2.63 11.84 6.01
N LEU A 36 3.29 11.21 5.03
CA LEU A 36 3.51 11.81 3.72
C LEU A 36 2.25 11.76 2.86
N VAL A 37 1.53 10.63 2.86
CA VAL A 37 0.29 10.44 2.10
C VAL A 37 -0.84 11.31 2.67
N SER A 38 -0.88 11.56 3.98
CA SER A 38 -1.88 12.43 4.62
C SER A 38 -1.78 13.89 4.17
N GLN A 39 -0.62 14.34 3.69
CA GLN A 39 -0.41 15.68 3.13
C GLN A 39 -0.93 15.82 1.69
N ILE A 40 -1.35 14.72 1.06
CA ILE A 40 -1.87 14.72 -0.31
C ILE A 40 -3.38 14.63 -0.23
N GLU A 41 -4.08 15.59 -0.82
CA GLU A 41 -5.55 15.57 -0.86
C GLU A 41 -6.03 14.33 -1.65
N PRO A 42 -7.01 13.54 -1.15
CA PRO A 42 -7.53 12.37 -1.87
C PRO A 42 -8.08 12.70 -3.25
N ASN A 43 -8.44 13.97 -3.43
CA ASN A 43 -9.10 14.47 -4.63
C ASN A 43 -8.16 15.25 -5.53
N GLN A 44 -6.88 15.38 -5.16
CA GLN A 44 -5.91 16.10 -5.95
C GLN A 44 -5.67 15.40 -7.29
N MET A 45 -5.36 16.17 -8.33
CA MET A 45 -4.93 15.62 -9.62
C MET A 45 -3.73 14.66 -9.42
N GLY A 46 -3.75 13.50 -10.06
CA GLY A 46 -2.69 12.49 -9.93
C GLY A 46 -2.68 11.67 -8.63
N SER A 47 -3.61 11.91 -7.69
CA SER A 47 -3.73 11.11 -6.45
C SER A 47 -3.99 9.62 -6.71
N HIS A 48 -4.62 9.29 -7.84
CA HIS A 48 -4.85 7.91 -8.26
C HIS A 48 -3.56 7.11 -8.47
N ALA A 49 -2.44 7.78 -8.82
CA ALA A 49 -1.14 7.12 -8.94
C ALA A 49 -0.63 6.55 -7.60
N LEU A 50 -1.18 6.99 -6.47
CA LEU A 50 -0.78 6.49 -5.14
C LEU A 50 -1.46 5.17 -4.76
N VAL A 51 -2.26 4.57 -5.64
CA VAL A 51 -2.92 3.27 -5.37
C VAL A 51 -1.88 2.21 -5.06
N TRP A 52 -0.84 2.06 -5.89
CA TRP A 52 0.24 1.12 -5.62
C TRP A 52 0.94 1.42 -4.29
N VAL A 53 1.26 2.70 -4.04
CA VAL A 53 1.89 3.15 -2.78
C VAL A 53 1.08 2.73 -1.56
N CYS A 54 -0.24 2.94 -1.59
CA CYS A 54 -1.14 2.57 -0.50
C CYS A 54 -1.27 1.05 -0.37
N PHE A 55 -1.31 0.32 -1.49
CA PHE A 55 -1.36 -1.14 -1.47
C PHE A 55 -0.11 -1.75 -0.81
N ILE A 56 1.09 -1.32 -1.20
CA ILE A 56 2.34 -1.80 -0.58
C ILE A 56 2.33 -1.55 0.92
N ALA A 57 1.97 -0.33 1.32
CA ALA A 57 1.94 0.03 2.73
C ALA A 57 0.90 -0.78 3.51
N ALA A 58 -0.32 -0.92 2.98
CA ALA A 58 -1.37 -1.75 3.58
C ALA A 58 -0.95 -3.22 3.69
N ALA A 59 -0.29 -3.77 2.67
CA ALA A 59 0.17 -5.15 2.65
C ALA A 59 1.26 -5.40 3.70
N ASP A 60 2.19 -4.45 3.91
CA ASP A 60 3.27 -4.60 4.89
C ASP A 60 2.86 -4.27 6.33
N SER A 61 1.73 -3.56 6.51
CA SER A 61 1.25 -3.09 7.81
C SER A 61 0.97 -4.23 8.80
N THR A 62 1.53 -4.12 10.01
CA THR A 62 1.34 -5.07 11.12
C THR A 62 0.21 -4.65 12.06
N ASP A 63 -0.02 -3.34 12.22
CA ASP A 63 -1.07 -2.80 13.08
C ASP A 63 -2.35 -2.41 12.30
N SER A 64 -3.45 -2.28 13.04
CA SER A 64 -4.76 -1.94 12.48
C SER A 64 -4.86 -0.49 11.99
N GLU A 65 -4.06 0.43 12.53
CA GLU A 65 -4.12 1.85 12.20
C GLU A 65 -3.60 2.09 10.78
N HIS A 66 -2.40 1.58 10.47
CA HIS A 66 -1.81 1.66 9.14
C HIS A 66 -2.69 0.97 8.10
N ARG A 67 -3.18 -0.25 8.38
CA ARG A 67 -4.10 -0.98 7.49
C ARG A 67 -5.34 -0.15 7.17
N THR A 68 -6.00 0.39 8.20
CA THR A 68 -7.22 1.18 8.03
C THR A 68 -6.96 2.44 7.20
N PHE A 69 -5.87 3.16 7.49
CA PHE A 69 -5.52 4.38 6.75
C PHE A 69 -5.31 4.11 5.26
N PHE A 70 -4.44 3.16 4.90
CA PHE A 70 -4.10 2.91 3.51
C PHE A 70 -5.25 2.26 2.73
N VAL A 71 -6.04 1.37 3.35
CA VAL A 71 -7.25 0.81 2.73
C VAL A 71 -8.29 1.91 2.47
N ASN A 72 -8.53 2.79 3.44
CA ASN A 72 -9.46 3.92 3.25
C ASN A 72 -9.01 4.82 2.10
N ARG A 73 -7.70 5.03 1.96
CA ARG A 73 -7.15 5.81 0.86
C ARG A 73 -7.38 5.15 -0.50
N MET A 74 -7.19 3.84 -0.61
CA MET A 74 -7.52 3.08 -1.83
C MET A 74 -9.03 3.15 -2.14
N ASN A 75 -9.89 3.02 -1.13
CA ASN A 75 -11.35 3.15 -1.29
C ASN A 75 -11.76 4.54 -1.80
N GLN A 76 -11.13 5.61 -1.30
CA GLN A 76 -11.38 6.98 -1.78
C GLN A 76 -11.03 7.14 -3.27
N VAL A 77 -9.96 6.50 -3.74
CA VAL A 77 -9.63 6.50 -5.18
C VAL A 77 -10.61 5.64 -5.97
N PHE A 78 -10.93 4.43 -5.48
CA PHE A 78 -11.86 3.52 -6.15
C PHE A 78 -13.26 4.13 -6.33
N THR A 79 -13.78 4.84 -5.32
CA THR A 79 -15.10 5.48 -5.41
C THR A 79 -15.20 6.48 -6.56
N LYS A 80 -14.08 7.02 -7.03
CA LYS A 80 -14.01 8.01 -8.10
C LYS A 80 -13.77 7.41 -9.48
N ILE A 81 -12.76 6.57 -9.61
CA ILE A 81 -12.31 6.10 -10.94
C ILE A 81 -12.81 4.69 -11.27
N LYS A 82 -13.29 3.94 -10.27
CA LYS A 82 -13.91 2.61 -10.42
C LYS A 82 -13.04 1.56 -11.11
N PHE A 83 -11.71 1.77 -11.16
CA PHE A 83 -10.80 0.78 -11.69
C PHE A 83 -10.80 -0.46 -10.82
N GLN A 84 -11.15 -1.59 -11.44
CA GLN A 84 -11.40 -2.84 -10.71
C GLN A 84 -10.14 -3.44 -10.09
N ASN A 85 -8.95 -3.10 -10.62
CA ASN A 85 -7.69 -3.49 -10.02
C ASN A 85 -7.56 -3.00 -8.58
N ILE A 86 -8.07 -1.80 -8.26
CA ILE A 86 -8.05 -1.26 -6.88
C ILE A 86 -8.88 -2.14 -5.94
N SER A 87 -10.12 -2.49 -6.35
CA SER A 87 -10.98 -3.36 -5.54
C SER A 87 -10.38 -4.74 -5.35
N ALA A 88 -9.78 -5.32 -6.41
CA ALA A 88 -9.09 -6.60 -6.32
C ALA A 88 -7.90 -6.55 -5.34
N GLY A 89 -7.13 -5.46 -5.37
CA GLY A 89 -6.03 -5.23 -4.42
C GLY A 89 -6.52 -5.16 -2.97
N ILE A 90 -7.61 -4.42 -2.71
CA ILE A 90 -8.21 -4.34 -1.37
C ILE A 90 -8.68 -5.72 -0.89
N GLN A 91 -9.33 -6.50 -1.76
CA GLN A 91 -9.83 -7.84 -1.44
C GLN A 91 -8.71 -8.86 -1.16
N ALA A 92 -7.50 -8.65 -1.69
CA ALA A 92 -6.35 -9.51 -1.43
C ALA A 92 -5.70 -9.28 -0.06
N LEU A 93 -5.87 -8.08 0.53
CA LEU A 93 -5.19 -7.70 1.76
C LEU A 93 -5.48 -8.60 2.97
N PRO A 94 -6.73 -9.05 3.24
CA PRO A 94 -7.00 -9.98 4.33
C PRO A 94 -6.21 -11.29 4.23
N ALA A 95 -6.07 -11.84 3.01
CA ALA A 95 -5.28 -13.04 2.78
C ALA A 95 -3.78 -12.77 3.01
N ILE A 96 -3.27 -11.63 2.58
CA ILE A 96 -1.89 -11.18 2.86
C ILE A 96 -1.64 -11.11 4.37
N TRP A 97 -2.51 -10.44 5.12
CA TRP A 97 -2.36 -10.27 6.57
C TRP A 97 -2.45 -11.59 7.33
N SER A 98 -3.24 -12.55 6.84
CA SER A 98 -3.34 -13.88 7.46
C SER A 98 -2.06 -14.70 7.38
N GLN A 99 -1.15 -14.36 6.46
CA GLN A 99 0.15 -15.01 6.29
C GLN A 99 1.29 -14.24 6.98
N GLN A 100 0.97 -13.15 7.67
CA GLN A 100 1.98 -12.30 8.28
C GLN A 100 2.63 -13.03 9.46
N GLY A 101 3.95 -13.17 9.41
CA GLY A 101 4.74 -13.94 10.38
C GLY A 101 5.11 -15.36 9.93
N SER A 102 4.39 -15.96 8.97
CA SER A 102 4.77 -17.28 8.41
C SER A 102 5.65 -17.18 7.18
N SER A 103 5.43 -16.16 6.34
CA SER A 103 6.17 -15.94 5.09
C SER A 103 6.14 -14.46 4.72
N ARG A 104 7.01 -14.05 3.80
CA ARG A 104 6.94 -12.70 3.24
C ARG A 104 5.78 -12.67 2.25
N TRP A 105 4.86 -11.71 2.41
CA TRP A 105 3.72 -11.59 1.49
C TRP A 105 4.16 -11.41 0.03
N THR A 106 5.37 -10.86 -0.20
CA THR A 106 5.98 -10.67 -1.51
C THR A 106 6.34 -11.99 -2.21
N GLU A 107 6.59 -13.08 -1.48
CA GLU A 107 6.86 -14.42 -2.05
C GLU A 107 5.62 -15.03 -2.69
N ASN A 108 4.44 -14.76 -2.11
CA ASN A 108 3.16 -15.32 -2.53
C ASN A 108 2.31 -14.32 -3.32
N LEU A 109 2.89 -13.17 -3.72
CA LEU A 109 2.12 -12.06 -4.28
C LEU A 109 1.33 -12.44 -5.53
N SER A 110 1.93 -13.19 -6.46
CA SER A 110 1.26 -13.64 -7.69
C SER A 110 0.05 -14.55 -7.44
N ARG A 111 0.07 -15.29 -6.32
CA ARG A 111 -1.03 -16.14 -5.87
C ARG A 111 -2.08 -15.34 -5.08
N LEU A 112 -1.65 -14.41 -4.24
CA LEU A 112 -2.51 -13.65 -3.35
C LEU A 112 -3.24 -12.51 -4.06
N ALA A 113 -2.57 -11.84 -4.99
CA ALA A 113 -3.09 -10.73 -5.77
C ALA A 113 -2.68 -10.91 -7.26
N PRO A 114 -3.40 -11.76 -8.02
CA PRO A 114 -3.11 -12.03 -9.44
C PRO A 114 -3.54 -10.87 -10.37
N THR A 115 -3.48 -9.63 -9.88
CA THR A 115 -3.86 -8.42 -10.60
C THR A 115 -2.80 -7.36 -10.36
N LEU A 116 -2.41 -6.65 -11.44
CA LEU A 116 -1.49 -5.55 -11.31
C LEU A 116 -2.18 -4.36 -10.61
N ILE A 117 -1.71 -4.03 -9.41
CA ILE A 117 -2.19 -2.87 -8.64
C ILE A 117 -1.31 -1.68 -9.03
N MET A 118 -1.88 -0.71 -9.75
CA MET A 118 -1.26 0.57 -10.10
C MET A 118 -2.25 1.71 -9.97
#